data_AF-S9U3C0-F1
#
_entry.id   AF-S9U3C0-F1
#
_cell.length_a   1.000
_cell.length_b   1.000
_cell.length_c   1.000
_cell.angle_alpha   90.00
_cell.angle_beta   90.00
_cell.angle_gamma   90.00
#
_symmetry.space_group_name_H-M   'P 1'
#
loop_
_entity.id
_entity.type
_entity.pdbx_description
1 polymer ?
#
loop_
_entity_poly.entity_id
_entity_poly.type
_entity_poly.pdbx_seq_one_letter_code
_entity_poly.pdbx_strand_id
1 'polypeptide(L)'
;MPPKPAGGKSKGKNEPVKKLNPQQVALETATTTAQKMYKDHEKERLQAEKKDKAQRDYYHLDATVERERLKLEKEKSKSLHKEIVPEEALAFKEYEKHLRWKEIPTFVHLPNVRSEAEINTFLSVWRDEQERFEQFTPETVVFSSKDFENGNGIVRLRFLRGEQTMPALQCQKMVQSQFTQCLQAYELVEAIQRSRDVAAAASTGDAALVAFHNTNLTLVYEQILRTLDFVSVQLLLHHDVLITGGDGETFTQMVPENNPILKYGFWIKIHEMTRSFTSLLFPDIDVRLDPRANTQPKLPKAMGLSRENVAVRVLQLSFDTHCGHSAVGKEFYALNCSFKADVVSFSDRPTKQGPWTLRSETERSHRLNVEDYPPRTAEARTEDPAFRISFEVPSNIVIRTGSLIVGKWVEETCEWEPITHTIFSAQF
;
A
#
# COMPACT_ATOMS: atom_id res chain seq x y z
N MET A 1 -21.56 -3.14 78.64
CA MET A 1 -22.00 -2.24 79.73
C MET A 1 -23.50 -1.98 79.58
N PRO A 2 -24.25 -1.72 80.67
CA PRO A 2 -25.63 -1.20 80.61
C PRO A 2 -25.62 0.33 80.39
N PRO A 3 -26.79 1.00 80.30
CA PRO A 3 -27.39 1.53 81.53
C PRO A 3 -28.90 1.29 81.74
N LYS A 4 -29.34 1.68 82.93
CA LYS A 4 -30.68 1.65 83.58
C LYS A 4 -31.11 3.14 83.83
N PRO A 5 -32.23 3.49 84.53
CA PRO A 5 -33.60 2.94 84.62
C PRO A 5 -34.71 4.07 84.74
N ALA A 6 -35.85 3.74 85.39
CA ALA A 6 -36.84 4.59 86.11
C ALA A 6 -37.99 5.24 85.30
N GLY A 7 -39.20 5.47 85.85
CA GLY A 7 -39.86 5.07 87.13
C GLY A 7 -41.24 4.41 86.85
N GLY A 8 -42.25 4.22 87.74
CA GLY A 8 -42.53 4.52 89.17
C GLY A 8 -43.78 3.71 89.66
N LYS A 9 -44.31 3.86 90.89
CA LYS A 9 -45.31 2.94 91.52
C LYS A 9 -46.65 3.58 91.97
N SER A 10 -47.80 2.85 91.95
CA SER A 10 -48.82 2.80 93.07
C SER A 10 -50.12 1.92 92.90
N LYS A 11 -50.22 0.81 93.69
CA LYS A 11 -51.36 0.18 94.45
C LYS A 11 -52.84 -0.05 93.93
N GLY A 12 -53.31 -1.33 93.89
CA GLY A 12 -54.74 -1.86 93.91
C GLY A 12 -54.90 -3.30 93.30
N LYS A 13 -55.99 -4.13 93.35
CA LYS A 13 -57.14 -4.42 94.28
C LYS A 13 -57.76 -5.86 94.02
N ASN A 14 -59.03 -6.23 94.38
CA ASN A 14 -59.51 -7.65 94.61
C ASN A 14 -60.85 -8.11 93.91
N GLU A 15 -61.08 -9.44 93.58
CA GLU A 15 -62.38 -10.26 93.58
C GLU A 15 -62.32 -11.76 93.00
N PRO A 16 -63.38 -12.67 93.04
CA PRO A 16 -63.31 -14.19 92.92
C PRO A 16 -64.05 -14.97 91.74
N VAL A 17 -64.22 -16.34 91.81
CA VAL A 17 -64.40 -17.32 90.65
C VAL A 17 -65.31 -18.62 90.85
N LYS A 18 -65.58 -19.49 89.82
CA LYS A 18 -66.46 -20.73 89.77
C LYS A 18 -65.96 -21.98 88.91
N LYS A 19 -66.82 -22.98 88.51
CA LYS A 19 -66.50 -24.36 87.92
C LYS A 19 -67.49 -24.94 86.82
N LEU A 20 -67.23 -26.13 86.20
CA LEU A 20 -68.02 -26.85 85.12
C LEU A 20 -67.94 -28.44 85.10
N ASN A 21 -68.48 -29.17 84.07
CA ASN A 21 -68.84 -30.64 84.03
C ASN A 21 -68.62 -31.46 82.66
N PRO A 22 -68.86 -32.81 82.57
CA PRO A 22 -68.42 -33.73 81.44
C PRO A 22 -69.45 -34.74 80.75
N GLN A 23 -69.08 -35.41 79.61
CA GLN A 23 -69.72 -36.60 78.91
C GLN A 23 -68.77 -37.37 77.91
N GLN A 24 -67.43 -37.30 78.04
CA GLN A 24 -66.52 -37.44 76.89
C GLN A 24 -66.01 -38.86 76.50
N VAL A 25 -65.90 -39.81 77.45
CA VAL A 25 -64.92 -40.93 77.36
C VAL A 25 -65.12 -41.92 76.20
N ALA A 26 -66.35 -42.27 75.81
CA ALA A 26 -66.58 -43.28 74.76
C ALA A 26 -66.13 -42.83 73.35
N LEU A 27 -66.01 -41.51 73.12
CA LEU A 27 -65.44 -40.95 71.89
C LEU A 27 -63.91 -41.11 71.82
N GLU A 28 -63.23 -41.35 72.94
CA GLU A 28 -61.76 -41.36 73.04
C GLU A 28 -61.12 -42.64 72.47
N THR A 29 -61.84 -43.77 72.41
CA THR A 29 -61.28 -45.06 71.94
C THR A 29 -61.56 -45.39 70.47
N ALA A 30 -62.72 -45.00 69.95
CA ALA A 30 -62.97 -45.06 68.50
C ALA A 30 -61.99 -44.13 67.74
N THR A 31 -61.71 -42.96 68.33
CA THR A 31 -60.76 -42.00 67.75
C THR A 31 -59.31 -42.49 67.81
N THR A 32 -58.83 -43.16 68.86
CA THR A 32 -57.42 -43.64 68.90
C THR A 32 -57.09 -44.66 67.82
N THR A 33 -58.02 -45.56 67.48
CA THR A 33 -57.77 -46.57 66.43
C THR A 33 -57.76 -45.94 65.05
N ALA A 34 -58.72 -45.04 64.75
CA ALA A 34 -58.73 -44.26 63.52
C ALA A 34 -57.47 -43.38 63.39
N GLN A 35 -57.05 -42.72 64.48
CA GLN A 35 -55.81 -41.95 64.53
C GLN A 35 -54.58 -42.79 64.22
N LYS A 36 -54.54 -44.10 64.54
CA LYS A 36 -53.37 -44.93 64.25
C LYS A 36 -53.23 -45.22 62.75
N MET A 37 -54.28 -45.72 62.09
CA MET A 37 -54.25 -45.97 60.65
C MET A 37 -54.05 -44.67 59.85
N TYR A 38 -54.63 -43.57 60.31
CA TYR A 38 -54.36 -42.23 59.77
C TYR A 38 -52.87 -41.86 59.85
N LYS A 39 -52.24 -42.01 61.03
CA LYS A 39 -50.80 -41.71 61.23
C LYS A 39 -49.87 -42.56 60.37
N ASP A 40 -50.21 -43.82 60.09
CA ASP A 40 -49.36 -44.70 59.29
C ASP A 40 -49.51 -44.44 57.78
N HIS A 41 -50.73 -44.24 57.26
CA HIS A 41 -50.91 -43.73 55.89
C HIS A 41 -50.30 -42.32 55.69
N GLU A 42 -50.36 -41.46 56.70
CA GLU A 42 -49.75 -40.13 56.65
C GLU A 42 -48.22 -40.22 56.58
N LYS A 43 -47.57 -41.16 57.27
CA LYS A 43 -46.12 -41.42 57.10
C LYS A 43 -45.77 -41.84 55.68
N GLU A 44 -46.54 -42.74 55.07
CA GLU A 44 -46.28 -43.19 53.70
C GLU A 44 -46.48 -42.06 52.69
N ARG A 45 -47.58 -41.29 52.82
CA ARG A 45 -47.81 -40.06 52.05
C ARG A 45 -46.63 -39.11 52.16
N LEU A 46 -46.18 -38.83 53.38
CA LEU A 46 -45.02 -37.95 53.66
C LEU A 46 -43.68 -38.50 53.15
N GLN A 47 -43.52 -39.82 52.99
CA GLN A 47 -42.32 -40.40 52.38
C GLN A 47 -42.34 -40.31 50.86
N ALA A 48 -43.48 -40.59 50.22
CA ALA A 48 -43.66 -40.39 48.78
C ALA A 48 -43.49 -38.91 48.42
N GLU A 49 -44.19 -38.02 49.13
CA GLU A 49 -44.11 -36.56 48.99
C GLU A 49 -42.68 -36.02 49.15
N LYS A 50 -41.88 -36.58 50.08
CA LYS A 50 -40.45 -36.23 50.22
C LYS A 50 -39.58 -36.70 49.05
N LYS A 51 -39.84 -37.87 48.46
CA LYS A 51 -39.11 -38.35 47.28
C LYS A 51 -39.47 -37.54 46.04
N ASP A 52 -40.76 -37.33 45.80
CA ASP A 52 -41.28 -36.46 44.74
C ASP A 52 -40.70 -35.05 44.85
N LYS A 53 -40.70 -34.48 46.06
CA LYS A 53 -40.09 -33.17 46.31
C LYS A 53 -38.60 -33.19 46.00
N ALA A 54 -37.82 -34.13 46.55
CA ALA A 54 -36.38 -34.20 46.31
C ALA A 54 -36.02 -34.33 44.81
N GLN A 55 -36.82 -35.09 44.04
CA GLN A 55 -36.61 -35.24 42.60
C GLN A 55 -37.00 -33.98 41.81
N ARG A 56 -38.09 -33.30 42.20
CA ARG A 56 -38.45 -31.99 41.63
C ARG A 56 -37.41 -30.93 41.97
N ASP A 57 -36.94 -30.87 43.21
CA ASP A 57 -35.90 -29.95 43.69
C ASP A 57 -34.58 -30.19 42.92
N TYR A 58 -34.22 -31.45 42.62
CA TYR A 58 -33.07 -31.80 41.77
C TYR A 58 -33.22 -31.28 40.33
N TYR A 59 -34.33 -31.57 39.65
CA TYR A 59 -34.57 -31.08 38.28
C TYR A 59 -34.71 -29.56 38.22
N HIS A 60 -35.23 -28.91 39.27
CA HIS A 60 -35.23 -27.46 39.38
C HIS A 60 -33.81 -26.91 39.53
N LEU A 61 -32.94 -27.54 40.32
CA LEU A 61 -31.55 -27.12 40.50
C LEU A 61 -30.76 -27.23 39.17
N ASP A 62 -30.84 -28.37 38.50
CA ASP A 62 -30.20 -28.62 37.20
C ASP A 62 -30.69 -27.61 36.14
N ALA A 63 -32.01 -27.40 36.06
CA ALA A 63 -32.61 -26.40 35.18
C ALA A 63 -32.26 -24.95 35.57
N THR A 64 -31.89 -24.64 36.81
CA THR A 64 -31.32 -23.33 37.17
C THR A 64 -29.86 -23.19 36.77
N VAL A 65 -29.03 -24.22 36.99
CA VAL A 65 -27.60 -24.20 36.63
C VAL A 65 -27.42 -24.03 35.12
N GLU A 66 -28.14 -24.81 34.30
CA GLU A 66 -28.04 -24.69 32.85
C GLU A 66 -28.64 -23.36 32.33
N ARG A 67 -29.64 -22.78 33.02
CA ARG A 67 -30.13 -21.41 32.73
C ARG A 67 -29.09 -20.35 33.06
N GLU A 68 -28.36 -20.47 34.16
CA GLU A 68 -27.29 -19.53 34.52
C GLU A 68 -26.09 -19.66 33.58
N ARG A 69 -25.70 -20.88 33.20
CA ARG A 69 -24.71 -21.13 32.15
C ARG A 69 -25.11 -20.50 30.82
N LEU A 70 -26.32 -20.78 30.33
CA LEU A 70 -26.83 -20.19 29.08
C LEU A 70 -27.02 -18.67 29.17
N LYS A 71 -27.22 -18.11 30.37
CA LYS A 71 -27.22 -16.65 30.59
C LYS A 71 -25.81 -16.08 30.45
N LEU A 72 -24.81 -16.66 31.13
CA LEU A 72 -23.40 -16.24 31.04
C LEU A 72 -22.85 -16.38 29.62
N GLU A 73 -23.21 -17.46 28.91
CA GLU A 73 -22.83 -17.67 27.51
C GLU A 73 -23.49 -16.63 26.59
N LYS A 74 -24.76 -16.30 26.81
CA LYS A 74 -25.45 -15.20 26.08
C LYS A 74 -24.90 -13.83 26.45
N GLU A 75 -24.42 -13.60 27.66
CA GLU A 75 -23.79 -12.35 28.08
C GLU A 75 -22.40 -12.20 27.44
N LYS A 76 -21.58 -13.27 27.40
CA LYS A 76 -20.29 -13.30 26.70
C LYS A 76 -20.44 -13.21 25.18
N SER A 77 -21.44 -13.89 24.59
CA SER A 77 -21.78 -13.74 23.16
C SER A 77 -22.21 -12.30 22.84
N LYS A 78 -22.96 -11.65 23.75
CA LYS A 78 -23.31 -10.23 23.62
C LYS A 78 -22.16 -9.26 23.86
N SER A 79 -21.12 -9.60 24.61
CA SER A 79 -19.91 -8.76 24.72
C SER A 79 -19.07 -8.88 23.45
N LEU A 80 -18.75 -10.12 23.02
CA LEU A 80 -18.04 -10.38 21.77
C LEU A 80 -18.74 -9.76 20.56
N HIS A 81 -20.06 -9.85 20.44
CA HIS A 81 -20.78 -9.20 19.34
C HIS A 81 -20.79 -7.67 19.45
N LYS A 82 -20.73 -7.09 20.66
CA LYS A 82 -20.53 -5.64 20.86
C LYS A 82 -19.09 -5.17 20.61
N GLU A 83 -18.12 -6.06 20.67
CA GLU A 83 -16.71 -5.82 20.34
C GLU A 83 -16.49 -5.93 18.82
N ILE A 84 -17.09 -6.96 18.18
CA ILE A 84 -16.99 -7.21 16.73
C ILE A 84 -17.79 -6.19 15.91
N VAL A 85 -19.03 -5.83 16.28
CA VAL A 85 -19.85 -4.88 15.50
C VAL A 85 -19.19 -3.53 15.22
N PRO A 86 -18.50 -2.85 16.16
CA PRO A 86 -17.76 -1.62 15.84
C PRO A 86 -16.51 -1.87 15.00
N GLU A 87 -15.84 -3.03 15.10
CA GLU A 87 -14.70 -3.39 14.23
C GLU A 87 -15.17 -3.67 12.79
N GLU A 88 -16.24 -4.46 12.60
CA GLU A 88 -16.90 -4.66 11.31
C GLU A 88 -17.38 -3.32 10.72
N ALA A 89 -17.96 -2.44 11.55
CA ALA A 89 -18.40 -1.11 11.12
C ALA A 89 -17.26 -0.12 10.86
N LEU A 90 -16.05 -0.37 11.37
CA LEU A 90 -14.83 0.38 11.02
C LEU A 90 -14.27 -0.14 9.70
N ALA A 91 -14.05 -1.45 9.58
CA ALA A 91 -13.58 -2.09 8.35
C ALA A 91 -14.51 -1.81 7.15
N PHE A 92 -15.83 -1.81 7.36
CA PHE A 92 -16.81 -1.45 6.33
C PHE A 92 -16.77 0.04 5.97
N LYS A 93 -16.50 0.95 6.92
CA LYS A 93 -16.29 2.38 6.63
C LYS A 93 -14.98 2.65 5.90
N GLU A 94 -13.93 1.91 6.20
CA GLU A 94 -12.65 1.98 5.49
C GLU A 94 -12.78 1.41 4.08
N TYR A 95 -13.52 0.31 3.92
CA TYR A 95 -13.90 -0.23 2.61
C TYR A 95 -14.78 0.74 1.81
N GLU A 96 -15.78 1.38 2.43
CA GLU A 96 -16.56 2.44 1.77
C GLU A 96 -15.69 3.67 1.43
N LYS A 97 -14.74 4.08 2.28
CA LYS A 97 -13.77 5.14 1.97
C LYS A 97 -12.97 4.74 0.72
N HIS A 98 -12.47 3.51 0.67
CA HIS A 98 -11.75 2.96 -0.48
C HIS A 98 -12.59 2.85 -1.76
N LEU A 99 -13.88 2.50 -1.67
CA LEU A 99 -14.77 2.50 -2.83
C LEU A 99 -15.06 3.91 -3.32
N ARG A 100 -15.41 4.84 -2.42
CA ARG A 100 -15.63 6.25 -2.79
C ARG A 100 -14.37 6.90 -3.37
N TRP A 101 -13.18 6.54 -2.89
CA TRP A 101 -11.89 6.96 -3.47
C TRP A 101 -11.66 6.40 -4.89
N LYS A 102 -12.25 5.25 -5.25
CA LYS A 102 -12.24 4.70 -6.62
C LYS A 102 -13.32 5.30 -7.53
N GLU A 103 -14.36 5.91 -6.95
CA GLU A 103 -15.53 6.45 -7.67
C GLU A 103 -15.46 7.96 -7.92
N ILE A 104 -14.61 8.72 -7.23
CA ILE A 104 -14.44 10.17 -7.43
C ILE A 104 -13.62 10.45 -8.70
N PRO A 105 -14.18 11.08 -9.74
CA PRO A 105 -13.41 11.55 -10.89
C PRO A 105 -12.73 12.88 -10.55
N THR A 106 -11.41 12.94 -10.72
CA THR A 106 -10.64 14.19 -10.86
C THR A 106 -10.85 15.25 -9.76
N PHE A 107 -10.59 14.90 -8.50
CA PHE A 107 -10.13 15.88 -7.49
C PHE A 107 -9.04 15.25 -6.61
N VAL A 108 -7.85 15.84 -6.63
CA VAL A 108 -6.69 15.35 -5.86
C VAL A 108 -6.82 15.80 -4.40
N HIS A 109 -7.25 14.89 -3.54
CA HIS A 109 -7.01 14.98 -2.11
C HIS A 109 -5.82 14.08 -1.77
N LEU A 110 -4.64 14.70 -1.72
CA LEU A 110 -3.42 14.09 -1.23
C LEU A 110 -3.66 13.50 0.18
N PRO A 111 -3.03 12.36 0.53
CA PRO A 111 -3.16 11.80 1.87
C PRO A 111 -2.65 12.80 2.92
N ASN A 112 -3.21 12.76 4.14
CA ASN A 112 -2.78 13.64 5.21
C ASN A 112 -1.31 13.41 5.54
N VAL A 113 -0.47 14.44 5.37
CA VAL A 113 0.99 14.39 5.59
C VAL A 113 1.42 14.04 7.02
N ARG A 114 0.47 14.04 7.98
CA ARG A 114 0.67 13.60 9.37
C ARG A 114 0.14 12.19 9.66
N SER A 115 -0.41 11.50 8.67
CA SER A 115 -0.99 10.16 8.79
C SER A 115 -0.20 9.17 7.94
N GLU A 116 0.73 8.47 8.57
CA GLU A 116 1.53 7.42 7.92
C GLU A 116 0.64 6.38 7.23
N ALA A 117 -0.49 6.03 7.86
CA ALA A 117 -1.47 5.10 7.31
C ALA A 117 -2.06 5.61 5.98
N GLU A 118 -2.40 6.90 5.85
CA GLU A 118 -2.94 7.41 4.58
C GLU A 118 -1.87 7.50 3.49
N ILE A 119 -0.63 7.84 3.83
CA ILE A 119 0.51 7.84 2.90
C ILE A 119 0.80 6.41 2.43
N ASN A 120 0.93 5.45 3.36
CA ASN A 120 1.15 4.05 3.05
C ASN A 120 0.02 3.46 2.20
N THR A 121 -1.25 3.80 2.48
CA THR A 121 -2.41 3.38 1.68
C THR A 121 -2.41 3.98 0.28
N PHE A 122 -2.04 5.26 0.12
CA PHE A 122 -1.89 5.89 -1.20
C PHE A 122 -0.80 5.18 -2.02
N LEU A 123 0.37 4.92 -1.41
CA LEU A 123 1.47 4.22 -2.05
C LEU A 123 1.20 2.72 -2.26
N SER A 124 0.37 2.06 -1.44
CA SER A 124 0.03 0.65 -1.65
C SER A 124 -0.95 0.47 -2.82
N VAL A 125 -2.00 1.29 -2.92
CA VAL A 125 -2.97 1.22 -4.03
C VAL A 125 -2.28 1.42 -5.40
N TRP A 126 -1.23 2.24 -5.44
CA TRP A 126 -0.39 2.45 -6.62
C TRP A 126 0.48 1.22 -6.96
N ARG A 127 1.15 0.62 -5.96
CA ARG A 127 1.93 -0.62 -6.14
C ARG A 127 1.03 -1.80 -6.54
N ASP A 128 -0.14 -1.93 -5.93
CA ASP A 128 -1.17 -2.93 -6.25
C ASP A 128 -1.66 -2.85 -7.71
N GLU A 129 -1.50 -1.69 -8.38
CA GLU A 129 -1.77 -1.53 -9.82
C GLU A 129 -0.58 -2.02 -10.65
N GLN A 130 0.64 -1.57 -10.33
CA GLN A 130 1.88 -1.93 -11.03
C GLN A 130 2.19 -3.44 -10.98
N GLU A 131 2.04 -4.07 -9.82
CA GLU A 131 2.39 -5.49 -9.60
C GLU A 131 1.51 -6.47 -10.41
N ARG A 132 0.39 -6.01 -10.98
CA ARG A 132 -0.44 -6.78 -11.94
C ARG A 132 0.14 -6.82 -13.34
N PHE A 133 1.00 -5.86 -13.67
CA PHE A 133 1.65 -5.71 -14.97
C PHE A 133 3.14 -6.09 -14.93
N GLU A 134 3.75 -6.19 -13.75
CA GLU A 134 5.09 -6.76 -13.53
C GLU A 134 5.10 -8.32 -13.57
N GLN A 135 3.93 -8.96 -13.41
CA GLN A 135 3.79 -10.41 -13.38
C GLN A 135 3.69 -11.00 -14.80
N PHE A 136 4.76 -11.67 -15.25
CA PHE A 136 4.73 -12.51 -16.45
C PHE A 136 3.69 -13.66 -16.29
N THR A 137 2.60 -13.59 -17.05
CA THR A 137 1.60 -14.67 -17.13
C THR A 137 1.92 -15.63 -18.29
N PRO A 138 2.29 -16.90 -18.05
CA PRO A 138 2.64 -17.84 -19.12
C PRO A 138 1.46 -18.16 -20.03
N GLU A 139 1.75 -18.44 -21.30
CA GLU A 139 0.74 -18.46 -22.35
C GLU A 139 -0.28 -19.61 -22.26
N THR A 140 -1.54 -19.27 -22.61
CA THR A 140 -2.62 -20.21 -22.93
C THR A 140 -3.32 -20.85 -21.73
N VAL A 141 -4.13 -20.04 -21.05
CA VAL A 141 -5.13 -20.57 -20.12
C VAL A 141 -6.26 -21.24 -20.91
N VAL A 142 -6.46 -22.54 -20.70
CA VAL A 142 -7.51 -23.32 -21.35
C VAL A 142 -8.77 -23.35 -20.50
N PHE A 143 -9.76 -22.52 -20.85
CA PHE A 143 -11.07 -22.53 -20.20
C PHE A 143 -11.96 -23.60 -20.84
N SER A 144 -12.49 -24.52 -20.05
CA SER A 144 -13.52 -25.47 -20.50
C SER A 144 -14.90 -25.04 -20.01
N SER A 145 -15.73 -24.47 -20.89
CA SER A 145 -17.16 -24.31 -20.58
C SER A 145 -17.91 -25.59 -20.95
N LYS A 146 -18.76 -26.05 -20.03
CA LYS A 146 -19.77 -27.08 -20.29
C LYS A 146 -21.11 -26.38 -20.36
N ASP A 147 -21.62 -26.26 -21.57
CA ASP A 147 -22.91 -25.61 -21.81
C ASP A 147 -24.00 -26.68 -21.58
N PHE A 148 -24.52 -26.73 -20.34
CA PHE A 148 -25.41 -27.80 -19.86
C PHE A 148 -26.85 -27.77 -20.44
N GLU A 149 -27.21 -26.75 -21.23
CA GLU A 149 -28.58 -26.54 -21.71
C GLU A 149 -29.03 -27.53 -22.79
N ASN A 150 -28.09 -28.23 -23.44
CA ASN A 150 -28.38 -29.30 -24.38
C ASN A 150 -27.65 -30.58 -23.96
N GLY A 151 -28.38 -31.70 -23.85
CA GLY A 151 -27.91 -32.93 -23.20
C GLY A 151 -26.66 -33.61 -23.78
N ASN A 152 -26.20 -33.19 -24.97
CA ASN A 152 -24.87 -33.48 -25.47
C ASN A 152 -23.91 -32.37 -25.02
N GLY A 153 -23.31 -32.53 -23.84
CA GLY A 153 -22.41 -31.54 -23.24
C GLY A 153 -21.09 -31.35 -23.99
N ILE A 154 -21.13 -30.58 -25.08
CA ILE A 154 -19.96 -30.17 -25.86
C ILE A 154 -19.06 -29.32 -24.96
N VAL A 155 -17.87 -29.82 -24.64
CA VAL A 155 -16.86 -29.05 -23.92
C VAL A 155 -16.28 -28.00 -24.86
N ARG A 156 -16.69 -26.74 -24.68
CA ARG A 156 -16.11 -25.60 -25.40
C ARG A 156 -14.80 -25.21 -24.74
N LEU A 157 -13.69 -25.65 -25.32
CA LEU A 157 -12.35 -25.18 -24.99
C LEU A 157 -12.14 -23.79 -25.59
N ARG A 158 -11.95 -22.77 -24.74
CA ARG A 158 -11.43 -21.46 -25.15
C ARG A 158 -9.96 -21.37 -24.75
N PHE A 159 -9.12 -21.09 -25.74
CA PHE A 159 -7.69 -20.88 -25.54
C PHE A 159 -7.45 -19.38 -25.34
N LEU A 160 -7.24 -18.95 -24.10
CA LEU A 160 -6.85 -17.59 -23.76
C LEU A 160 -5.32 -17.53 -23.74
N ARG A 161 -4.75 -17.44 -24.96
CA ARG A 161 -3.31 -17.20 -25.20
C ARG A 161 -2.86 -15.92 -24.51
N GLY A 162 -1.61 -15.90 -24.04
CA GLY A 162 -0.97 -14.68 -23.53
C GLY A 162 -0.87 -13.59 -24.60
N GLU A 163 -0.82 -14.00 -25.87
CA GLU A 163 -0.91 -13.19 -27.09
C GLU A 163 -2.10 -12.20 -27.19
N GLN A 164 -3.02 -12.11 -26.22
CA GLN A 164 -3.96 -10.98 -26.13
C GLN A 164 -3.22 -9.71 -25.68
N THR A 165 -2.42 -9.16 -26.60
CA THR A 165 -1.75 -7.87 -26.45
C THR A 165 -2.73 -6.79 -26.00
N MET A 166 -2.34 -6.01 -24.99
CA MET A 166 -3.07 -4.79 -24.67
C MET A 166 -3.14 -3.90 -25.93
N PRO A 167 -4.31 -3.37 -26.31
CA PRO A 167 -4.42 -2.45 -27.43
C PRO A 167 -3.50 -1.23 -27.23
N ALA A 168 -2.92 -0.69 -28.31
CA ALA A 168 -1.99 0.45 -28.24
C ALA A 168 -2.52 1.61 -27.37
N LEU A 169 -3.81 1.95 -27.52
CA LEU A 169 -4.50 2.98 -26.73
C LEU A 169 -4.57 2.66 -25.22
N GLN A 170 -4.62 1.38 -24.84
CA GLN A 170 -4.57 0.95 -23.45
C GLN A 170 -3.15 1.05 -22.88
N CYS A 171 -2.13 0.64 -23.64
CA CYS A 171 -0.73 0.82 -23.25
C CYS A 171 -0.38 2.31 -23.07
N GLN A 172 -0.81 3.16 -24.01
CA GLN A 172 -0.61 4.61 -23.93
C GLN A 172 -1.30 5.22 -22.70
N LYS A 173 -2.57 4.84 -22.42
CA LYS A 173 -3.29 5.28 -21.22
C LYS A 173 -2.64 4.82 -19.91
N MET A 174 -2.12 3.60 -19.87
CA MET A 174 -1.37 3.08 -18.71
C MET A 174 -0.10 3.90 -18.47
N VAL A 175 0.72 4.13 -19.49
CA VAL A 175 1.94 4.95 -19.37
C VAL A 175 1.59 6.38 -18.93
N GLN A 176 0.52 6.97 -19.48
CA GLN A 176 0.02 8.29 -19.08
C GLN A 176 -0.55 8.32 -17.64
N SER A 177 -1.17 7.24 -17.14
CA SER A 177 -1.62 7.18 -15.74
C SER A 177 -0.44 7.13 -14.78
N GLN A 178 0.62 6.38 -15.11
CA GLN A 178 1.86 6.35 -14.31
C GLN A 178 2.52 7.73 -14.21
N PHE A 179 2.62 8.47 -15.32
CA PHE A 179 3.10 9.85 -15.31
C PHE A 179 2.20 10.79 -14.49
N THR A 180 0.89 10.58 -14.51
CA THR A 180 -0.08 11.35 -13.70
C THR A 180 0.06 11.03 -12.21
N GLN A 181 0.33 9.78 -11.85
CA GLN A 181 0.59 9.36 -10.46
C GLN A 181 1.93 9.94 -9.95
N CYS A 182 2.97 10.01 -10.79
CA CYS A 182 4.22 10.72 -10.45
C CYS A 182 4.00 12.20 -10.12
N LEU A 183 3.09 12.89 -10.83
CA LEU A 183 2.71 14.28 -10.53
C LEU A 183 2.03 14.40 -9.15
N GLN A 184 1.04 13.55 -8.86
CA GLN A 184 0.37 13.53 -7.55
C GLN A 184 1.34 13.20 -6.40
N ALA A 185 2.31 12.32 -6.65
CA ALA A 185 3.36 11.98 -5.70
C ALA A 185 4.31 13.16 -5.43
N TYR A 186 4.64 13.97 -6.44
CA TYR A 186 5.38 15.22 -6.24
C TYR A 186 4.58 16.25 -5.43
N GLU A 187 3.28 16.41 -5.70
CA GLU A 187 2.42 17.30 -4.91
C GLU A 187 2.36 16.85 -3.43
N LEU A 188 2.40 15.54 -3.16
CA LEU A 188 2.55 14.97 -1.83
C LEU A 188 3.93 15.24 -1.22
N VAL A 189 5.02 15.10 -1.97
CA VAL A 189 6.39 15.46 -1.54
C VAL A 189 6.44 16.92 -1.09
N GLU A 190 5.94 17.85 -1.90
CA GLU A 190 5.84 19.28 -1.57
C GLU A 190 5.06 19.51 -0.28
N ALA A 191 3.94 18.83 -0.08
CA ALA A 191 3.15 18.93 1.14
C ALA A 191 3.89 18.39 2.38
N ILE A 192 4.63 17.28 2.25
CA ILE A 192 5.43 16.70 3.34
C ILE A 192 6.64 17.58 3.66
N GLN A 193 7.37 18.09 2.65
CA GLN A 193 8.51 19.01 2.84
C GLN A 193 8.07 20.27 3.60
N ARG A 194 6.97 20.91 3.21
CA ARG A 194 6.42 22.09 3.93
C ARG A 194 6.05 21.77 5.38
N SER A 195 5.57 20.55 5.68
CA SER A 195 5.30 20.11 7.05
C SER A 195 6.58 19.85 7.85
N ARG A 196 7.60 19.23 7.23
CA ARG A 196 8.95 19.06 7.80
C ARG A 196 9.58 20.39 8.17
N ASP A 197 9.51 21.37 7.27
CA ASP A 197 10.19 22.66 7.45
C ASP A 197 9.54 23.49 8.57
N VAL A 198 8.21 23.42 8.71
CA VAL A 198 7.49 23.98 9.87
C VAL A 198 7.85 23.26 11.18
N ALA A 199 8.07 21.94 11.16
CA ALA A 199 8.51 21.18 12.34
C ALA A 199 9.98 21.48 12.74
N ALA A 200 10.85 21.70 11.76
CA ALA A 200 12.24 22.09 11.96
C ALA A 200 12.39 23.54 12.46
N ALA A 201 11.57 24.46 11.94
CA ALA A 201 11.57 25.88 12.33
C ALA A 201 10.86 26.16 13.66
N ALA A 202 10.21 25.16 14.28
CA ALA A 202 9.63 25.29 15.62
C ALA A 202 10.72 25.59 16.67
N SER A 203 10.41 26.42 17.67
CA SER A 203 11.40 26.96 18.62
C SER A 203 12.14 25.94 19.50
N THR A 204 11.70 24.67 19.51
CA THR A 204 12.36 23.54 20.17
C THR A 204 12.93 22.50 19.21
N GLY A 205 12.65 22.61 17.89
CA GLY A 205 12.98 21.64 16.85
C GLY A 205 12.36 20.26 17.10
N ASP A 206 11.21 19.95 16.48
CA ASP A 206 10.59 18.62 16.62
C ASP A 206 11.33 17.59 15.75
N ALA A 207 12.47 17.13 16.26
CA ALA A 207 13.34 16.16 15.59
C ALA A 207 12.64 14.82 15.32
N ALA A 208 11.64 14.44 16.11
CA ALA A 208 10.85 13.22 15.88
C ALA A 208 9.91 13.40 14.68
N LEU A 209 9.22 14.54 14.59
CA LEU A 209 8.35 14.87 13.46
C LEU A 209 9.15 15.15 12.17
N VAL A 210 10.34 15.75 12.26
CA VAL A 210 11.27 15.90 11.13
C VAL A 210 11.76 14.54 10.63
N ALA A 211 12.17 13.63 11.53
CA ALA A 211 12.56 12.27 11.15
C ALA A 211 11.40 11.49 10.51
N PHE A 212 10.19 11.60 11.08
CA PHE A 212 8.97 11.02 10.50
C PHE A 212 8.72 11.51 9.08
N HIS A 213 8.79 12.82 8.84
CA HIS A 213 8.61 13.38 7.49
C HIS A 213 9.73 12.96 6.53
N ASN A 214 10.99 12.88 6.96
CA ASN A 214 12.09 12.38 6.12
C ASN A 214 11.87 10.92 5.68
N THR A 215 11.45 10.02 6.58
CA THR A 215 11.09 8.63 6.24
C THR A 215 9.99 8.57 5.18
N ASN A 216 8.93 9.37 5.34
CA ASN A 216 7.83 9.43 4.37
C ASN A 216 8.27 10.03 3.02
N LEU A 217 9.17 11.01 2.99
CA LEU A 217 9.75 11.53 1.74
C LEU A 217 10.51 10.43 0.98
N THR A 218 11.36 9.67 1.66
CA THR A 218 12.08 8.53 1.05
C THR A 218 11.13 7.54 0.41
N LEU A 219 10.08 7.10 1.13
CA LEU A 219 9.09 6.14 0.61
C LEU A 219 8.35 6.65 -0.65
N VAL A 220 8.03 7.95 -0.71
CA VAL A 220 7.38 8.55 -1.89
C VAL A 220 8.37 8.67 -3.06
N TYR A 221 9.64 9.03 -2.80
CA TYR A 221 10.67 9.10 -3.85
C TYR A 221 11.02 7.71 -4.42
N GLU A 222 11.17 6.69 -3.58
CA GLU A 222 11.39 5.31 -4.00
C GLU A 222 10.25 4.82 -4.92
N GLN A 223 9.00 5.16 -4.59
CA GLN A 223 7.85 4.79 -5.44
C GLN A 223 7.80 5.59 -6.75
N ILE A 224 8.18 6.87 -6.76
CA ILE A 224 8.35 7.64 -8.02
C ILE A 224 9.41 6.97 -8.90
N LEU A 225 10.58 6.62 -8.35
CA LEU A 225 11.66 5.97 -9.11
C LEU A 225 11.25 4.57 -9.62
N ARG A 226 10.62 3.71 -8.79
CA ARG A 226 10.05 2.42 -9.23
C ARG A 226 9.04 2.60 -10.36
N THR A 227 8.25 3.68 -10.33
CA THR A 227 7.26 3.97 -11.39
C THR A 227 7.93 4.35 -12.71
N LEU A 228 9.04 5.09 -12.67
CA LEU A 228 9.83 5.42 -13.85
C LEU A 228 10.57 4.17 -14.39
N ASP A 229 11.02 3.25 -13.53
CA ASP A 229 11.50 1.92 -13.91
C ASP A 229 10.40 1.08 -14.58
N PHE A 230 9.20 1.04 -14.01
CA PHE A 230 8.04 0.36 -14.59
C PHE A 230 7.68 0.91 -15.97
N VAL A 231 7.58 2.24 -16.13
CA VAL A 231 7.35 2.88 -17.44
C VAL A 231 8.44 2.52 -18.45
N SER A 232 9.68 2.38 -18.00
CA SER A 232 10.81 1.95 -18.85
C SER A 232 10.64 0.51 -19.33
N VAL A 233 10.21 -0.41 -18.46
CA VAL A 233 9.89 -1.80 -18.82
C VAL A 233 8.73 -1.86 -19.82
N GLN A 234 7.66 -1.10 -19.59
CA GLN A 234 6.51 -1.07 -20.51
C GLN A 234 6.88 -0.49 -21.88
N LEU A 235 7.75 0.53 -21.93
CA LEU A 235 8.33 1.04 -23.18
C LEU A 235 9.18 -0.01 -23.91
N LEU A 236 9.98 -0.81 -23.21
CA LEU A 236 10.74 -1.91 -23.82
C LEU A 236 9.81 -2.99 -24.40
N LEU A 237 8.81 -3.45 -23.64
CA LEU A 237 7.87 -4.51 -24.05
C LEU A 237 6.98 -4.10 -25.22
N HIS A 238 6.63 -2.81 -25.33
CA HIS A 238 5.62 -2.29 -26.24
C HIS A 238 6.10 -1.13 -27.13
N HIS A 239 7.42 -1.03 -27.40
CA HIS A 239 8.00 0.07 -28.17
C HIS A 239 7.35 0.27 -29.54
N ASP A 240 6.99 -0.81 -30.24
CA ASP A 240 6.37 -0.76 -31.57
C ASP A 240 4.93 -0.20 -31.61
N VAL A 241 4.35 0.12 -30.45
CA VAL A 241 3.03 0.79 -30.31
C VAL A 241 3.03 2.01 -29.38
N LEU A 242 4.04 2.15 -28.51
CA LEU A 242 4.23 3.30 -27.63
C LEU A 242 5.15 4.37 -28.23
N ILE A 243 6.15 3.99 -29.03
CA ILE A 243 7.12 4.91 -29.62
C ILE A 243 6.64 5.30 -31.01
N THR A 244 5.97 6.45 -31.06
CA THR A 244 5.41 7.05 -32.28
C THR A 244 6.16 8.32 -32.72
N GLY A 245 7.34 8.56 -32.16
CA GLY A 245 8.23 9.67 -32.53
C GLY A 245 8.64 9.64 -34.00
N GLY A 246 9.00 10.80 -34.56
CA GLY A 246 9.33 10.94 -35.99
C GLY A 246 10.59 10.20 -36.45
N ASP A 247 11.42 9.73 -35.52
CA ASP A 247 12.57 8.85 -35.75
C ASP A 247 12.24 7.35 -35.60
N GLY A 248 11.11 7.01 -34.98
CA GLY A 248 10.73 5.65 -34.60
C GLY A 248 11.51 5.04 -33.45
N GLU A 249 12.43 5.78 -32.81
CA GLU A 249 13.35 5.27 -31.78
C GLU A 249 13.28 6.04 -30.44
N THR A 250 12.72 7.26 -30.41
CA THR A 250 12.70 8.12 -29.21
C THR A 250 11.28 8.32 -28.66
N PHE A 251 11.14 8.14 -27.33
CA PHE A 251 9.99 8.55 -26.54
C PHE A 251 10.40 9.67 -25.56
N THR A 252 9.58 10.70 -25.46
CA THR A 252 9.77 11.87 -24.60
C THR A 252 8.46 12.21 -23.89
N GLN A 253 8.56 12.61 -22.62
CA GLN A 253 7.42 13.12 -21.85
C GLN A 253 7.87 14.22 -20.88
N MET A 254 7.13 15.32 -20.87
CA MET A 254 7.20 16.35 -19.84
C MET A 254 5.95 16.32 -18.96
N VAL A 255 6.11 16.52 -17.66
CA VAL A 255 5.00 16.52 -16.70
C VAL A 255 5.20 17.63 -15.67
N PRO A 256 4.28 18.60 -15.52
CA PRO A 256 3.36 19.08 -16.56
C PRO A 256 4.14 19.83 -17.67
N GLU A 257 3.66 19.78 -18.90
CA GLU A 257 4.34 20.35 -20.09
C GLU A 257 4.79 21.81 -19.94
N ASN A 258 3.96 22.66 -19.31
CA ASN A 258 4.23 24.10 -19.17
C ASN A 258 5.30 24.47 -18.12
N ASN A 259 5.58 23.58 -17.17
CA ASN A 259 6.54 23.79 -16.09
C ASN A 259 6.99 22.42 -15.55
N PRO A 260 7.85 21.71 -16.28
CA PRO A 260 8.09 20.29 -16.04
C PRO A 260 8.82 20.03 -14.72
N ILE A 261 8.12 19.37 -13.79
CA ILE A 261 8.70 18.80 -12.58
C ILE A 261 9.42 17.48 -12.86
N LEU A 262 9.06 16.84 -13.97
CA LEU A 262 9.61 15.60 -14.49
C LEU A 262 9.78 15.76 -16.00
N LYS A 263 11.02 15.57 -16.45
CA LYS A 263 11.41 15.35 -17.85
C LYS A 263 11.89 13.91 -17.98
N TYR A 264 11.22 13.14 -18.84
CA TYR A 264 11.52 11.74 -19.13
C TYR A 264 11.90 11.58 -20.60
N GLY A 265 13.04 10.96 -20.87
CA GLY A 265 13.50 10.60 -22.22
C GLY A 265 13.91 9.14 -22.27
N PHE A 266 13.54 8.45 -23.35
CA PHE A 266 13.87 7.05 -23.57
C PHE A 266 14.12 6.79 -25.05
N TRP A 267 15.35 6.45 -25.41
CA TRP A 267 15.74 6.07 -26.76
C TRP A 267 16.04 4.58 -26.81
N ILE A 268 15.61 3.88 -27.86
CA ILE A 268 15.77 2.44 -28.01
C ILE A 268 16.29 2.06 -29.40
N LYS A 269 17.31 1.20 -29.43
CA LYS A 269 17.90 0.67 -30.66
C LYS A 269 17.00 -0.39 -31.30
N ILE A 270 16.07 0.04 -32.17
CA ILE A 270 15.13 -0.86 -32.86
C ILE A 270 15.72 -1.44 -34.16
N HIS A 271 16.65 -0.73 -34.82
CA HIS A 271 17.22 -1.15 -36.10
C HIS A 271 18.64 -1.77 -36.00
N GLU A 272 18.85 -2.88 -36.72
CA GLU A 272 20.17 -3.53 -36.90
C GLU A 272 21.21 -2.58 -37.51
N MET A 273 20.80 -1.79 -38.51
CA MET A 273 21.61 -0.71 -39.08
C MET A 273 21.77 0.44 -38.10
N THR A 274 22.65 0.22 -37.11
CA THR A 274 22.97 1.17 -36.05
C THR A 274 23.56 2.44 -36.66
N ARG A 275 22.73 3.48 -36.87
CA ARG A 275 23.22 4.76 -37.39
C ARG A 275 24.18 5.36 -36.37
N SER A 276 25.43 5.55 -36.79
CA SER A 276 26.49 6.00 -35.90
C SER A 276 26.41 7.53 -35.69
N PHE A 277 25.57 7.96 -34.74
CA PHE A 277 25.38 9.38 -34.41
C PHE A 277 26.49 9.97 -33.54
N THR A 278 26.70 11.28 -33.64
CA THR A 278 27.68 12.07 -32.87
C THR A 278 27.14 12.57 -31.54
N SER A 279 25.81 12.68 -31.41
CA SER A 279 25.10 13.16 -30.23
C SER A 279 23.77 12.43 -30.13
N LEU A 280 23.31 12.13 -28.91
CA LEU A 280 21.93 11.69 -28.65
C LEU A 280 21.17 12.89 -28.11
N LEU A 281 20.10 13.30 -28.79
CA LEU A 281 19.31 14.47 -28.46
C LEU A 281 17.87 14.04 -28.17
N PHE A 282 17.35 14.46 -27.01
CA PHE A 282 15.95 14.35 -26.65
C PHE A 282 15.35 15.76 -26.75
N PRO A 283 14.89 16.19 -27.94
CA PRO A 283 14.60 17.60 -28.20
C PRO A 283 13.45 18.13 -27.34
N ASP A 284 12.41 17.33 -27.11
CA ASP A 284 11.21 17.77 -26.37
C ASP A 284 11.40 17.85 -24.85
N ILE A 285 12.63 17.57 -24.37
CA ILE A 285 13.02 17.75 -22.96
C ILE A 285 14.35 18.52 -22.81
N ASP A 286 14.90 19.08 -23.89
CA ASP A 286 16.14 19.86 -23.89
C ASP A 286 17.39 19.13 -23.32
N VAL A 287 17.43 17.80 -23.37
CA VAL A 287 18.57 16.99 -22.89
C VAL A 287 19.37 16.41 -24.05
N ARG A 288 20.69 16.48 -23.93
CA ARG A 288 21.66 16.04 -24.93
C ARG A 288 22.82 15.27 -24.28
N LEU A 289 23.20 14.15 -24.87
CA LEU A 289 24.40 13.39 -24.51
C LEU A 289 25.43 13.48 -25.65
N ASP A 290 26.67 13.85 -25.32
CA ASP A 290 27.79 13.98 -26.26
C ASP A 290 29.02 13.17 -25.80
N PRO A 291 29.82 12.55 -26.69
CA PRO A 291 31.13 12.04 -26.33
C PRO A 291 32.04 13.15 -25.77
N ARG A 292 32.79 12.87 -24.70
CA ARG A 292 33.71 13.85 -24.10
C ARG A 292 34.94 14.15 -24.98
N ALA A 293 35.32 13.23 -25.86
CA ALA A 293 36.43 13.39 -26.79
C ALA A 293 35.98 13.96 -28.15
N ASN A 294 36.58 15.07 -28.58
CA ASN A 294 36.27 15.75 -29.85
C ASN A 294 36.71 14.96 -31.11
N THR A 295 37.41 13.82 -30.96
CA THR A 295 38.11 13.09 -32.02
C THR A 295 37.27 11.98 -32.67
N GLN A 296 36.06 12.33 -33.15
CA GLN A 296 35.09 11.44 -33.82
C GLN A 296 34.75 10.07 -33.15
N PRO A 297 34.60 9.92 -31.81
CA PRO A 297 33.83 8.79 -31.30
C PRO A 297 32.37 8.97 -31.73
N LYS A 298 31.75 7.90 -32.22
CA LYS A 298 30.30 7.86 -32.44
C LYS A 298 29.66 7.12 -31.26
N LEU A 299 28.60 7.70 -30.69
CA LEU A 299 28.08 7.31 -29.37
C LEU A 299 27.79 5.81 -29.18
N PRO A 300 27.34 5.05 -30.19
CA PRO A 300 27.16 3.60 -30.04
C PRO A 300 28.42 2.83 -29.61
N LYS A 301 29.64 3.34 -29.84
CA LYS A 301 30.85 2.77 -29.24
C LYS A 301 31.10 3.28 -27.82
N ALA A 302 31.06 4.59 -27.60
CA ALA A 302 31.38 5.22 -26.30
C ALA A 302 30.43 4.76 -25.17
N MET A 303 29.15 4.57 -25.47
CA MET A 303 28.14 4.04 -24.53
C MET A 303 28.06 2.49 -24.50
N GLY A 304 28.91 1.75 -25.23
CA GLY A 304 28.89 0.28 -25.27
C GLY A 304 27.73 -0.35 -26.08
N LEU A 305 26.94 0.47 -26.77
CA LEU A 305 25.73 0.11 -27.54
C LEU A 305 26.04 -0.53 -28.91
N SER A 306 27.23 -1.09 -29.08
CA SER A 306 27.57 -1.95 -30.23
C SER A 306 26.81 -3.27 -30.18
N ARG A 307 26.42 -3.72 -28.97
CA ARG A 307 25.49 -4.84 -28.75
C ARG A 307 24.13 -4.58 -29.42
N GLU A 308 23.41 -5.65 -29.72
CA GLU A 308 22.00 -5.60 -30.09
C GLU A 308 21.12 -5.38 -28.84
N ASN A 309 19.88 -4.94 -29.02
CA ASN A 309 18.86 -4.74 -27.97
C ASN A 309 19.35 -3.91 -26.75
N VAL A 310 19.70 -2.63 -27.00
CA VAL A 310 20.07 -1.68 -25.94
C VAL A 310 19.29 -0.37 -26.07
N ALA A 311 18.93 0.22 -24.93
CA ALA A 311 18.25 1.49 -24.79
C ALA A 311 19.05 2.45 -23.88
N VAL A 312 18.72 3.74 -23.94
CA VAL A 312 19.24 4.78 -23.05
C VAL A 312 18.06 5.55 -22.47
N ARG A 313 18.00 5.59 -21.14
CA ARG A 313 17.02 6.38 -20.39
C ARG A 313 17.67 7.64 -19.83
N VAL A 314 16.89 8.72 -19.82
CA VAL A 314 17.22 10.01 -19.22
C VAL A 314 16.06 10.45 -18.33
N LEU A 315 16.37 10.78 -17.09
CA LEU A 315 15.45 11.34 -16.08
C LEU A 315 16.03 12.66 -15.58
N GLN A 316 15.22 13.72 -15.61
CA GLN A 316 15.49 14.96 -14.89
C GLN A 316 14.27 15.32 -14.04
N LEU A 317 14.49 15.54 -12.75
CA LEU A 317 13.46 15.87 -11.76
C LEU A 317 13.74 17.27 -11.21
N SER A 318 12.70 18.05 -10.94
CA SER A 318 12.80 19.40 -10.33
C SER A 318 12.91 19.35 -8.80
N PHE A 319 13.47 18.27 -8.26
CA PHE A 319 13.64 18.03 -6.83
C PHE A 319 14.82 17.08 -6.58
N ASP A 320 15.31 17.03 -5.34
CA ASP A 320 16.27 16.02 -4.90
C ASP A 320 15.53 14.78 -4.34
N THR A 321 15.58 13.68 -5.08
CA THR A 321 15.07 12.35 -4.69
C THR A 321 15.76 11.74 -3.48
N HIS A 322 16.91 12.25 -3.07
CA HIS A 322 17.73 11.71 -1.98
C HIS A 322 17.67 12.56 -0.71
N CYS A 323 16.91 13.67 -0.70
CA CYS A 323 16.88 14.59 0.43
C CYS A 323 16.31 13.97 1.73
N GLY A 324 15.60 12.83 1.65
CA GLY A 324 15.13 12.06 2.80
C GLY A 324 16.25 11.29 3.53
N HIS A 325 17.39 11.02 2.87
CA HIS A 325 18.55 10.35 3.46
C HIS A 325 19.58 11.32 4.05
N SER A 326 19.55 12.61 3.69
CA SER A 326 20.59 13.56 4.09
C SER A 326 20.55 13.88 5.58
N ALA A 327 21.73 13.94 6.20
CA ALA A 327 21.88 14.24 7.63
C ALA A 327 21.62 15.73 7.95
N VAL A 328 20.96 15.97 9.09
CA VAL A 328 20.69 17.32 9.62
C VAL A 328 21.98 18.13 9.72
N GLY A 329 22.00 19.31 9.09
CA GLY A 329 23.15 20.20 9.04
C GLY A 329 23.97 20.16 7.75
N LYS A 330 23.71 19.24 6.82
CA LYS A 330 24.26 19.25 5.44
C LYS A 330 23.29 19.94 4.45
N GLU A 331 22.87 21.17 4.77
CA GLU A 331 22.05 22.00 3.89
C GLU A 331 22.89 22.58 2.74
N PHE A 332 22.92 21.87 1.60
CA PHE A 332 23.36 22.45 0.34
C PHE A 332 22.20 23.25 -0.27
N TYR A 333 22.33 24.58 -0.36
CA TYR A 333 21.41 25.45 -1.11
C TYR A 333 21.61 25.28 -2.63
N ALA A 334 21.36 24.07 -3.12
CA ALA A 334 21.37 23.74 -4.53
C ALA A 334 20.13 24.27 -5.25
N LEU A 335 20.18 24.28 -6.59
CA LEU A 335 18.96 24.02 -7.34
C LEU A 335 18.59 22.56 -7.08
N ASN A 336 17.45 22.35 -6.42
CA ASN A 336 16.92 21.01 -6.18
C ASN A 336 16.53 20.41 -7.54
N CYS A 337 17.44 19.71 -8.19
CA CYS A 337 17.15 18.91 -9.36
C CYS A 337 18.09 17.71 -9.46
N SER A 338 17.56 16.49 -9.35
CA SER A 338 18.31 15.27 -9.63
C SER A 338 18.25 14.93 -11.12
N PHE A 339 19.36 14.38 -11.62
CA PHE A 339 19.49 13.91 -13.00
C PHE A 339 20.06 12.50 -13.00
N LYS A 340 19.46 11.59 -13.77
CA LYS A 340 19.90 10.20 -13.93
C LYS A 340 19.88 9.82 -15.40
N ALA A 341 20.95 9.19 -15.88
CA ALA A 341 21.01 8.61 -17.22
C ALA A 341 21.50 7.17 -17.12
N ASP A 342 20.69 6.24 -17.61
CA ASP A 342 20.91 4.80 -17.50
C ASP A 342 21.08 4.17 -18.89
N VAL A 343 22.07 3.29 -19.04
CA VAL A 343 22.12 2.36 -20.18
C VAL A 343 21.36 1.10 -19.78
N VAL A 344 20.43 0.64 -20.62
CA VAL A 344 19.51 -0.45 -20.31
C VAL A 344 19.56 -1.51 -21.40
N SER A 345 19.79 -2.78 -21.03
CA SER A 345 19.68 -3.92 -21.96
C SER A 345 18.30 -4.56 -21.91
N PHE A 346 17.87 -5.16 -23.03
CA PHE A 346 16.59 -5.88 -23.11
C PHE A 346 16.71 -7.18 -23.91
N SER A 347 15.69 -8.03 -23.79
CA SER A 347 15.55 -9.29 -24.53
C SER A 347 15.15 -9.05 -25.99
N ASP A 348 14.77 -10.11 -26.72
CA ASP A 348 14.46 -10.00 -28.15
C ASP A 348 13.38 -8.97 -28.48
N ARG A 349 13.54 -8.32 -29.64
CA ARG A 349 12.55 -7.44 -30.26
C ARG A 349 11.27 -8.19 -30.68
N PRO A 350 10.10 -7.54 -30.68
CA PRO A 350 8.89 -8.08 -31.29
C PRO A 350 9.10 -8.44 -32.77
N THR A 351 8.65 -9.62 -33.18
CA THR A 351 8.80 -10.11 -34.56
C THR A 351 7.45 -10.15 -35.29
N LYS A 352 7.37 -9.48 -36.45
CA LYS A 352 6.12 -9.37 -37.21
C LYS A 352 6.00 -10.50 -38.24
N GLN A 353 4.93 -11.27 -38.15
CA GLN A 353 4.60 -12.39 -39.06
C GLN A 353 3.22 -12.13 -39.70
N GLY A 354 3.23 -11.44 -40.84
CA GLY A 354 1.99 -10.98 -41.48
C GLY A 354 1.27 -9.95 -40.58
N PRO A 355 -0.01 -10.17 -40.21
CA PRO A 355 -0.72 -9.28 -39.29
C PRO A 355 -0.35 -9.48 -37.81
N TRP A 356 0.37 -10.56 -37.47
CA TRP A 356 0.72 -10.92 -36.09
C TRP A 356 2.03 -10.26 -35.66
N THR A 357 2.12 -9.88 -34.39
CA THR A 357 3.37 -9.42 -33.75
C THR A 357 3.66 -10.29 -32.55
N LEU A 358 4.66 -11.17 -32.67
CA LEU A 358 5.10 -12.08 -31.62
C LEU A 358 6.02 -11.34 -30.66
N ARG A 359 5.77 -11.46 -29.35
CA ARG A 359 6.62 -10.93 -28.26
C ARG A 359 7.12 -12.11 -27.43
N SER A 360 8.43 -12.31 -27.36
CA SER A 360 9.06 -13.33 -26.49
C SER A 360 9.19 -12.79 -25.06
N GLU A 361 8.04 -12.64 -24.39
CA GLU A 361 8.01 -12.23 -22.99
C GLU A 361 8.54 -13.32 -22.06
N THR A 362 9.24 -12.90 -21.01
CA THR A 362 9.85 -13.76 -19.98
C THR A 362 9.89 -13.01 -18.65
N GLU A 363 10.11 -13.70 -17.53
CA GLU A 363 10.37 -13.04 -16.23
C GLU A 363 11.55 -12.04 -16.25
N ARG A 364 12.43 -12.10 -17.27
CA ARG A 364 13.54 -11.16 -17.46
C ARG A 364 13.17 -9.95 -18.33
N SER A 365 12.22 -10.08 -19.25
CA SER A 365 11.73 -8.94 -20.05
C SER A 365 10.88 -7.99 -19.21
N HIS A 366 10.23 -8.52 -18.17
CA HIS A 366 9.46 -7.77 -17.16
C HIS A 366 10.33 -7.11 -16.07
N ARG A 367 11.65 -7.00 -16.26
CA ARG A 367 12.60 -6.34 -15.33
C ARG A 367 13.53 -5.38 -16.06
N LEU A 368 13.84 -4.25 -15.43
CA LEU A 368 14.79 -3.29 -15.97
C LEU A 368 16.23 -3.78 -15.77
N ASN A 369 16.94 -4.10 -16.85
CA ASN A 369 18.34 -4.53 -16.80
C ASN A 369 19.26 -3.30 -17.03
N VAL A 370 19.54 -2.53 -15.97
CA VAL A 370 20.52 -1.43 -16.05
C VAL A 370 21.93 -2.00 -16.15
N GLU A 371 22.71 -1.53 -17.13
CA GLU A 371 24.09 -1.95 -17.37
C GLU A 371 25.07 -1.01 -16.66
N ASP A 372 26.15 -1.56 -16.07
CA ASP A 372 27.23 -0.76 -15.50
C ASP A 372 27.85 0.18 -16.54
N TYR A 373 27.86 1.49 -16.26
CA TYR A 373 28.52 2.49 -17.10
C TYR A 373 29.56 3.30 -16.30
N PRO A 374 30.80 3.49 -16.81
CA PRO A 374 31.34 2.92 -18.04
C PRO A 374 31.64 1.40 -17.90
N PRO A 375 31.41 0.58 -18.94
CA PRO A 375 31.46 -0.88 -18.81
C PRO A 375 32.76 -1.43 -18.22
N ARG A 376 32.63 -2.32 -17.22
CA ARG A 376 33.75 -2.93 -16.47
C ARG A 376 34.70 -3.74 -17.37
N THR A 377 34.18 -4.35 -18.43
CA THR A 377 34.88 -5.31 -19.30
C THR A 377 35.17 -4.79 -20.71
N ALA A 378 35.22 -3.46 -20.90
CA ALA A 378 35.53 -2.87 -22.20
C ALA A 378 36.96 -3.21 -22.67
N GLU A 379 37.06 -4.06 -23.69
CA GLU A 379 38.32 -4.43 -24.34
C GLU A 379 39.04 -3.20 -24.91
N ALA A 380 40.37 -3.13 -24.72
CA ALA A 380 41.27 -2.13 -25.31
C ALA A 380 40.78 -0.67 -25.27
N ARG A 381 40.70 -0.07 -24.07
CA ARG A 381 40.44 1.38 -23.91
C ARG A 381 41.58 2.26 -24.46
N THR A 382 41.56 2.55 -25.76
CA THR A 382 42.32 3.65 -26.39
C THR A 382 41.60 5.01 -26.33
N GLU A 383 40.34 5.03 -25.91
CA GLU A 383 39.46 6.19 -25.87
C GLU A 383 38.81 6.34 -24.48
N ASP A 384 38.53 7.58 -24.05
CA ASP A 384 37.71 7.85 -22.86
C ASP A 384 36.23 7.57 -23.21
N PRO A 385 35.56 6.59 -22.57
CA PRO A 385 34.16 6.30 -22.86
C PRO A 385 33.19 7.39 -22.38
N ALA A 386 33.63 8.29 -21.49
CA ALA A 386 32.79 9.27 -20.82
C ALA A 386 31.96 10.14 -21.79
N PHE A 387 30.68 10.34 -21.47
CA PHE A 387 29.85 11.35 -22.11
C PHE A 387 29.72 12.62 -21.25
N ARG A 388 29.49 13.75 -21.92
CA ARG A 388 28.95 14.98 -21.33
C ARG A 388 27.43 14.93 -21.42
N ILE A 389 26.75 15.06 -20.29
CA ILE A 389 25.35 15.46 -20.23
C ILE A 389 25.31 16.98 -20.43
N SER A 390 24.44 17.45 -21.31
CA SER A 390 24.04 18.85 -21.42
C SER A 390 22.51 18.92 -21.28
N PHE A 391 22.00 19.84 -20.46
CA PHE A 391 20.57 20.06 -20.26
C PHE A 391 20.30 21.55 -20.18
N GLU A 392 19.13 22.00 -20.65
CA GLU A 392 18.72 23.40 -20.48
C GLU A 392 18.15 23.65 -19.07
N VAL A 393 18.47 24.83 -18.53
CA VAL A 393 17.93 25.33 -17.27
C VAL A 393 16.82 26.34 -17.59
N PRO A 394 15.61 26.19 -17.03
CA PRO A 394 14.50 27.12 -17.26
C PRO A 394 14.88 28.60 -17.11
N SER A 395 14.48 29.43 -18.06
CA SER A 395 14.93 30.83 -18.19
C SER A 395 14.50 31.76 -17.05
N ASN A 396 13.59 31.31 -16.18
CA ASN A 396 13.20 32.00 -14.94
C ASN A 396 14.19 31.75 -13.77
N ILE A 397 15.17 30.84 -13.93
CA ILE A 397 16.14 30.47 -12.90
C ILE A 397 17.48 31.19 -13.14
N VAL A 398 17.79 32.16 -12.27
CA VAL A 398 19.05 32.92 -12.34
C VAL A 398 20.18 32.17 -11.63
N ILE A 399 20.92 31.33 -12.36
CA ILE A 399 22.13 30.68 -11.84
C ILE A 399 23.23 31.71 -11.61
N ARG A 400 23.65 31.86 -10.34
CA ARG A 400 24.91 32.51 -9.98
C ARG A 400 26.02 31.46 -10.07
N THR A 401 26.83 31.53 -11.13
CA THR A 401 27.87 30.52 -11.42
C THR A 401 28.84 30.26 -10.27
N GLY A 402 29.18 31.29 -9.49
CA GLY A 402 30.04 31.16 -8.30
C GLY A 402 29.41 30.45 -7.09
N SER A 403 28.13 30.06 -7.15
CA SER A 403 27.45 29.27 -6.12
C SER A 403 26.75 28.02 -6.68
N LEU A 404 27.02 27.65 -7.94
CA LEU A 404 26.50 26.41 -8.53
C LEU A 404 27.34 25.22 -8.05
N ILE A 405 26.84 24.51 -7.03
CA ILE A 405 27.37 23.21 -6.63
C ILE A 405 26.66 22.15 -7.48
N VAL A 406 27.42 21.32 -8.20
CA VAL A 406 26.93 20.08 -8.82
C VAL A 406 27.60 18.92 -8.11
N GLY A 407 26.82 17.92 -7.70
CA GLY A 407 27.32 16.73 -7.04
C GLY A 407 26.96 15.44 -7.77
N LYS A 408 27.60 14.35 -7.36
CA LYS A 408 27.18 12.98 -7.65
C LYS A 408 26.60 12.38 -6.37
N TRP A 409 25.44 11.72 -6.44
CA TRP A 409 24.97 10.88 -5.34
C TRP A 409 25.82 9.61 -5.25
N VAL A 410 26.20 9.22 -4.04
CA VAL A 410 26.92 7.98 -3.74
C VAL A 410 26.01 7.09 -2.89
N GLU A 411 25.52 6.01 -3.50
CA GLU A 411 24.57 5.08 -2.87
C GLU A 411 25.21 4.32 -1.69
N GLU A 412 26.53 4.07 -1.74
CA GLU A 412 27.26 3.35 -0.69
C GLU A 412 27.44 4.15 0.61
N THR A 413 27.38 5.49 0.53
CA THR A 413 27.54 6.39 1.70
C THR A 413 26.29 7.21 2.03
N CYS A 414 25.30 7.23 1.13
CA CYS A 414 24.17 8.15 1.14
C CYS A 414 24.58 9.62 1.25
N GLU A 415 25.61 10.04 0.49
CA GLU A 415 26.07 11.43 0.46
C GLU A 415 26.23 11.99 -0.97
N TRP A 416 26.15 13.32 -1.09
CA TRP A 416 26.43 14.08 -2.30
C TRP A 416 27.92 14.48 -2.37
N GLU A 417 28.68 13.89 -3.30
CA GLU A 417 30.09 14.24 -3.57
C GLU A 417 30.18 15.41 -4.59
N PRO A 418 30.83 16.55 -4.27
CA PRO A 418 30.97 17.66 -5.22
C PRO A 418 31.84 17.36 -6.45
N ILE A 419 31.33 17.67 -7.65
CA ILE A 419 32.03 17.49 -8.92
C ILE A 419 32.79 18.78 -9.29
N THR A 420 34.12 18.70 -9.36
CA THR A 420 35.02 19.84 -9.60
C THR A 420 35.17 20.26 -11.07
N HIS A 421 34.43 19.64 -11.99
CA HIS A 421 34.62 19.76 -13.44
C HIS A 421 33.31 20.08 -14.20
N THR A 422 32.65 21.17 -13.80
CA THR A 422 31.51 21.75 -14.53
C THR A 422 31.96 22.87 -15.47
N ILE A 423 31.29 23.01 -16.62
CA ILE A 423 31.53 24.09 -17.60
C ILE A 423 30.18 24.72 -17.90
N PHE A 424 30.01 25.99 -17.54
CA PHE A 424 28.77 26.74 -17.79
C PHE A 424 28.91 27.57 -19.08
N SER A 425 28.13 27.22 -20.10
CA SER A 425 28.10 27.94 -21.38
C SER A 425 26.85 28.82 -21.49
N ALA A 426 26.94 30.06 -21.02
CA ALA A 426 25.91 31.06 -21.29
C ALA A 426 25.94 31.48 -22.76
N GLN A 427 24.79 31.50 -23.41
CA GLN A 427 24.54 32.34 -24.58
C GLN A 427 23.76 33.57 -24.07
N PHE A 428 24.14 34.76 -24.56
CA PHE A 428 23.57 36.07 -24.20
C PHE A 428 22.87 36.69 -25.40
#